data_AF-A0A5J4L519-F1
#
_entry.id   AF-A0A5J4L519-F1
#
_cell.length_a   1.000
_cell.length_b   1.000
_cell.length_c   1.000
_cell.angle_alpha   90.00
_cell.angle_beta   90.00
_cell.angle_gamma   90.00
#
_symmetry.space_group_name_H-M   'P 1'
#
loop_
_entity.id
_entity.type
_entity.pdbx_description
1 polymer ?
#
loop_
_entity_poly.entity_id
_entity_poly.type
_entity_poly.pdbx_seq_one_letter_code
_entity_poly.pdbx_strand_id
1 'polypeptide(L)'
;MTPIIDSIKNIPFLENAFAYLKEKYDINAYITDKISDTVENTDDTGSTAEHKIRRFYPIVSPENEMGIFCISRTNNTIDMAEAEINLLVGSINEIVQREIEINQMSNEIIELSEQINFLFNFATQTTGINKIHAFCIAAIETVSKKISADQGFLIVRSHDDDIITIPNNITEDKAIDIISNDIFKIALQKGEPVISKTSDSSSLLACPIIVKDGSIGTMAFLRNPDKQQFTAYEKKFIGVINKSISSTLEILRLYEGLKKLYLNTVKALAAAIDAKDPYTHGHSFRVAKYSVAMARKLNLSEEAISDLEIAAYMHDLGKIGISEAVLKKAGKLTDEEYNEIKKHPHFTGKILAPINLPDFIVLTAIQHHERLDGKGYPLGLSGDQIISTAKIVAVADVFDALTSDRPYRPAMPVEKALEILINDIDRAFDRKIVLALIDVLKDNDIIEEIKDVYRDLKFVDIHGLNCFLTTLTDQLIRPVIRI
;
A
#
# COMPACT_ATOMS: atom_id res chain seq x y z
N MET A 1 -12.55 29.67 -24.04
CA MET A 1 -13.67 30.42 -23.44
C MET A 1 -14.07 31.49 -24.42
N THR A 2 -15.36 31.60 -24.73
CA THR A 2 -15.89 32.77 -25.44
C THR A 2 -15.70 33.98 -24.51
N PRO A 3 -15.14 35.10 -24.97
CA PRO A 3 -15.05 36.31 -24.18
C PRO A 3 -16.40 36.67 -23.55
N ILE A 4 -16.43 37.08 -22.27
CA ILE A 4 -17.67 37.43 -21.56
C ILE A 4 -18.48 38.47 -22.36
N ILE A 5 -17.80 39.38 -23.08
CA ILE A 5 -18.43 40.37 -23.96
C ILE A 5 -19.30 39.76 -25.06
N ASP A 6 -18.93 38.61 -25.61
CA ASP A 6 -19.67 37.94 -26.68
C ASP A 6 -20.92 37.27 -26.11
N SER A 7 -20.86 36.76 -24.87
CA SER A 7 -22.04 36.29 -24.14
C SER A 7 -23.01 37.43 -23.83
N ILE A 8 -22.49 38.62 -23.48
CA ILE A 8 -23.31 39.80 -23.20
C ILE A 8 -23.97 40.36 -24.47
N LYS A 9 -23.21 40.53 -25.56
CA LYS A 9 -23.71 41.16 -26.81
C LYS A 9 -24.93 40.45 -27.40
N ASN A 10 -25.09 39.16 -27.12
CA ASN A 10 -26.19 38.34 -27.62
C ASN A 10 -27.42 38.29 -26.70
N ILE A 11 -27.49 39.10 -25.64
CA ILE A 11 -28.63 39.12 -24.72
C ILE A 11 -29.81 39.88 -25.37
N PRO A 12 -30.98 39.23 -25.61
CA PRO A 12 -32.13 39.88 -26.27
C PRO A 12 -32.70 41.10 -25.52
N PHE A 13 -32.49 41.15 -24.19
CA PHE A 13 -32.86 42.30 -23.37
C PHE A 13 -32.11 43.58 -23.75
N LEU A 14 -30.84 43.49 -24.19
CA LEU A 14 -30.04 44.65 -24.57
C LEU A 14 -30.56 45.33 -25.84
N GLU A 15 -30.93 44.54 -26.84
CA GLU A 15 -31.49 45.08 -28.09
C GLU A 15 -32.76 45.88 -27.80
N ASN A 16 -33.64 45.34 -26.95
CA ASN A 16 -34.87 46.02 -26.53
C ASN A 16 -34.58 47.28 -25.70
N ALA A 17 -33.59 47.24 -24.80
CA ALA A 17 -33.20 48.40 -24.00
C ALA A 17 -32.61 49.52 -24.85
N PHE A 18 -31.76 49.18 -25.83
CA PHE A 18 -31.19 50.15 -26.76
C PHE A 18 -32.24 50.72 -27.71
N ALA A 19 -33.17 49.89 -28.20
CA ALA A 19 -34.31 50.35 -29.00
C ALA A 19 -35.18 51.34 -28.19
N TYR A 20 -35.46 51.05 -26.92
CA TYR A 20 -36.20 51.96 -26.03
C TYR A 20 -35.49 53.30 -25.82
N LEU A 21 -34.18 53.28 -25.56
CA LEU A 21 -33.38 54.52 -25.43
C LEU A 21 -33.39 55.33 -26.74
N LYS A 22 -33.39 54.64 -27.89
CA LYS A 22 -33.47 55.27 -29.21
C LYS A 22 -34.84 55.90 -29.48
N GLU A 23 -35.92 55.17 -29.23
CA GLU A 23 -37.29 55.62 -29.50
C GLU A 23 -37.74 56.74 -28.55
N LYS A 24 -37.41 56.63 -27.25
CA LYS A 24 -37.90 57.55 -26.22
C LYS A 24 -37.04 58.81 -26.07
N TYR A 25 -35.72 58.69 -26.23
CA TYR A 25 -34.76 59.75 -25.90
C TYR A 25 -33.84 60.17 -27.06
N ASP A 26 -33.99 59.56 -28.25
CA ASP A 26 -33.07 59.72 -29.40
C ASP A 26 -31.60 59.44 -29.03
N ILE A 27 -31.37 58.47 -28.14
CA ILE A 27 -30.03 58.03 -27.73
C ILE A 27 -29.67 56.74 -28.48
N ASN A 28 -28.56 56.75 -29.21
CA ASN A 28 -27.98 55.52 -29.75
C ASN A 28 -27.05 54.91 -28.70
N ALA A 29 -27.30 53.68 -28.27
CA ALA A 29 -26.49 52.99 -27.27
C ALA A 29 -25.93 51.67 -27.82
N TYR A 30 -24.70 51.32 -27.43
CA TYR A 30 -24.06 50.04 -27.74
C TYR A 30 -23.03 49.66 -26.68
N ILE A 31 -22.76 48.36 -26.55
CA ILE A 31 -21.72 47.81 -25.66
C ILE A 31 -20.39 47.72 -26.40
N THR A 32 -19.32 48.11 -25.72
CA THR A 32 -17.96 47.97 -26.24
C THR A 32 -16.98 47.56 -25.15
N ASP A 33 -15.82 47.04 -25.57
CA ASP A 33 -14.63 46.99 -24.73
C ASP A 33 -13.83 48.27 -24.98
N LYS A 34 -13.23 48.83 -23.92
CA LYS A 34 -12.47 50.08 -24.04
C LYS A 34 -11.20 49.95 -24.90
N ILE A 35 -10.84 48.73 -25.32
CA ILE A 35 -9.64 48.41 -26.10
C ILE A 35 -9.90 48.54 -27.61
N SER A 36 -11.13 48.26 -28.10
CA SER A 36 -11.47 48.34 -29.53
C SER A 36 -11.93 49.73 -29.99
N ASP A 37 -12.32 50.61 -29.06
CA ASP A 37 -12.80 51.97 -29.38
C ASP A 37 -11.88 53.08 -28.83
N THR A 38 -10.59 53.06 -29.16
CA THR A 38 -9.85 54.33 -29.30
C THR A 38 -10.15 54.91 -30.68
N VAL A 39 -11.36 55.47 -30.85
CA VAL A 39 -11.64 56.36 -31.98
C VAL A 39 -11.25 57.78 -31.55
N GLU A 40 -10.23 58.30 -32.20
CA GLU A 40 -9.63 59.63 -32.08
C GLU A 40 -10.68 60.74 -31.84
N ASN A 41 -10.43 61.58 -30.83
CA ASN A 41 -10.87 62.97 -30.89
C ASN A 41 -10.13 63.62 -32.06
N THR A 42 -10.76 63.67 -33.24
CA THR A 42 -10.34 64.58 -34.30
C THR A 42 -10.99 65.93 -34.04
N ASP A 43 -10.29 66.76 -33.27
CA ASP A 43 -10.38 68.20 -33.49
C ASP A 43 -9.69 68.50 -34.84
N ASP A 44 -10.29 69.43 -35.59
CA ASP A 44 -9.77 70.11 -36.79
C ASP A 44 -9.94 69.42 -38.17
N THR A 45 -11.06 69.70 -38.85
CA THR A 45 -11.17 70.75 -39.90
C THR A 45 -12.34 70.49 -40.86
N GLY A 46 -13.28 71.44 -40.91
CA GLY A 46 -14.08 71.77 -42.10
C GLY A 46 -15.00 70.71 -42.70
N SER A 47 -16.13 70.40 -42.04
CA SER A 47 -17.36 69.91 -42.71
C SER A 47 -18.54 69.99 -41.73
N THR A 48 -19.72 70.31 -42.22
CA THR A 48 -21.00 70.36 -41.47
C THR A 48 -21.36 69.01 -40.86
N ALA A 49 -20.83 68.68 -39.68
CA ALA A 49 -21.17 67.50 -38.89
C ALA A 49 -21.78 67.92 -37.55
N GLU A 50 -23.03 67.50 -37.30
CA GLU A 50 -23.73 67.69 -36.01
C GLU A 50 -22.82 67.25 -34.85
N HIS A 51 -22.56 68.16 -33.88
CA HIS A 51 -21.84 67.80 -32.65
C HIS A 51 -22.64 66.74 -31.88
N LYS A 52 -22.11 65.51 -31.80
CA LYS A 52 -22.72 64.40 -31.05
C LYS A 52 -21.98 64.22 -29.73
N ILE A 53 -22.70 64.33 -28.63
CA ILE A 53 -22.19 64.09 -27.28
C ILE A 53 -22.15 62.58 -27.05
N ARG A 54 -21.04 62.10 -26.47
CA ARG A 54 -20.81 60.68 -26.13
C ARG A 54 -20.54 60.58 -24.63
N ARG A 55 -21.23 59.66 -23.94
CA ARG A 55 -21.00 59.34 -22.52
C ARG A 55 -20.78 57.84 -22.36
N PHE A 56 -19.77 57.47 -21.58
CA PHE A 56 -19.42 56.08 -21.29
C PHE A 56 -19.88 55.70 -19.90
N TYR A 57 -20.58 54.57 -19.79
CA TYR A 57 -21.03 54.01 -18.53
C TYR A 57 -20.30 52.68 -18.29
N PRO A 58 -19.39 52.61 -17.30
CA PRO A 58 -18.55 51.42 -17.09
C PRO A 58 -19.36 50.24 -16.52
N ILE A 59 -19.01 49.05 -16.99
CA ILE A 59 -19.47 47.74 -16.50
C ILE A 59 -18.26 47.07 -15.84
N VAL A 60 -18.44 46.58 -14.62
CA VAL A 60 -17.37 45.97 -13.82
C VAL A 60 -17.08 44.57 -14.36
N SER A 61 -15.92 44.37 -14.96
CA SER A 61 -15.42 43.08 -15.42
C SER A 61 -13.96 42.86 -14.97
N PRO A 62 -13.56 41.62 -14.63
CA PRO A 62 -12.19 41.28 -14.23
C PRO A 62 -11.18 41.37 -15.37
N GLU A 63 -11.62 41.14 -16.61
CA GLU A 63 -10.72 40.91 -17.75
C GLU A 63 -10.44 42.17 -18.56
N ASN A 64 -11.35 43.17 -18.56
CA ASN A 64 -11.23 44.43 -19.31
C ASN A 64 -12.21 45.51 -18.78
N GLU A 65 -11.92 46.79 -19.01
CA GLU A 65 -12.93 47.84 -18.88
C GLU A 65 -13.94 47.71 -20.04
N MET A 66 -15.13 47.21 -19.73
CA MET A 66 -16.29 47.19 -20.64
C MET A 66 -17.26 48.30 -20.26
N GLY A 67 -18.14 48.70 -21.17
CA GLY A 67 -19.20 49.64 -20.82
C GLY A 67 -20.17 49.90 -21.95
N ILE A 68 -21.19 50.70 -21.63
CA ILE A 68 -22.18 51.16 -22.60
C ILE A 68 -21.79 52.56 -23.05
N PHE A 69 -21.62 52.77 -24.35
CA PHE A 69 -21.55 54.10 -24.93
C PHE A 69 -22.94 54.57 -25.30
N CYS A 70 -23.31 55.76 -24.84
CA CYS A 70 -24.53 56.46 -25.22
C CYS A 70 -24.16 57.70 -26.05
N ILE A 71 -24.77 57.84 -27.24
CA ILE A 71 -24.54 58.94 -28.17
C ILE A 71 -25.84 59.70 -28.39
N SER A 72 -25.83 61.02 -28.15
CA SER A 72 -26.98 61.90 -28.37
C SER A 72 -26.57 63.26 -28.95
N ARG A 73 -27.55 64.05 -29.41
CA ARG A 73 -27.35 65.40 -29.96
C ARG A 73 -27.14 66.47 -28.88
N THR A 74 -27.61 66.24 -27.65
CA THR A 74 -27.49 67.19 -26.53
C THR A 74 -27.11 66.47 -25.24
N ASN A 75 -26.59 67.19 -24.24
CA ASN A 75 -26.27 66.57 -22.94
C ASN A 75 -27.55 66.32 -22.13
N ASN A 76 -28.51 67.24 -22.24
CA ASN A 76 -29.78 67.20 -21.51
C ASN A 76 -30.60 65.93 -21.81
N THR A 77 -30.53 65.41 -23.05
CA THR A 77 -31.19 64.15 -23.41
C THR A 77 -30.59 62.94 -22.70
N ILE A 78 -29.26 62.91 -22.50
CA ILE A 78 -28.60 61.84 -21.74
C ILE A 78 -28.94 61.99 -20.25
N ASP A 79 -28.93 63.22 -19.72
CA ASP A 79 -29.27 63.48 -18.31
C ASP A 79 -30.72 63.09 -17.98
N MET A 80 -31.66 63.29 -18.91
CA MET A 80 -33.06 62.86 -18.76
C MET A 80 -33.24 61.33 -18.73
N ALA A 81 -32.34 60.57 -19.36
CA ALA A 81 -32.38 59.11 -19.42
C ALA A 81 -31.43 58.43 -18.41
N GLU A 82 -30.78 59.23 -17.55
CA GLU A 82 -29.68 58.76 -16.71
C GLU A 82 -30.12 57.69 -15.70
N ALA A 83 -31.35 57.78 -15.17
CA ALA A 83 -31.91 56.77 -14.28
C ALA A 83 -32.10 55.42 -15.01
N GLU A 84 -32.66 55.42 -16.21
CA GLU A 84 -32.85 54.20 -17.01
C GLU A 84 -31.52 53.61 -17.48
N ILE A 85 -30.54 54.44 -17.86
CA ILE A 85 -29.20 53.98 -18.24
C ILE A 85 -28.51 53.34 -17.03
N ASN A 86 -28.59 53.93 -15.84
CA ASN A 86 -28.00 53.36 -14.62
C ASN A 86 -28.67 52.04 -14.22
N LEU A 87 -30.00 51.91 -14.38
CA LEU A 87 -30.70 50.63 -14.17
C LEU A 87 -30.21 49.56 -15.15
N LEU A 88 -30.05 49.92 -16.43
CA LEU A 88 -29.53 49.03 -17.47
C LEU A 88 -28.10 48.55 -17.13
N VAL A 89 -27.22 49.47 -16.76
CA VAL A 89 -25.83 49.17 -16.34
C VAL A 89 -25.83 48.27 -15.10
N GLY A 90 -26.69 48.53 -14.13
CA GLY A 90 -26.86 47.68 -12.93
C GLY A 90 -27.27 46.25 -13.28
N SER A 91 -28.29 46.09 -14.14
CA SER A 91 -28.73 44.77 -14.60
C SER A 91 -27.64 44.02 -15.38
N ILE A 92 -26.85 44.71 -16.21
CA ILE A 92 -25.75 44.08 -16.94
C ILE A 92 -24.63 43.69 -15.98
N ASN A 93 -24.27 44.53 -15.01
CA ASN A 93 -23.28 44.19 -13.99
C ASN A 93 -23.69 42.92 -13.22
N GLU A 94 -24.95 42.77 -12.83
CA GLU A 94 -25.44 41.54 -12.19
C GLU A 94 -25.28 40.31 -13.09
N ILE A 95 -25.58 40.44 -14.38
CA ILE A 95 -25.42 39.33 -15.35
C ILE A 95 -23.96 38.96 -15.51
N VAL A 96 -23.06 39.95 -15.63
CA VAL A 96 -21.62 39.73 -15.74
C VAL A 96 -21.06 39.04 -14.51
N GLN A 97 -21.45 39.47 -13.31
CA GLN A 97 -21.01 38.81 -12.07
C GLN A 97 -21.49 37.37 -12.00
N ARG A 98 -22.76 37.09 -12.35
CA ARG A 98 -23.27 35.71 -12.42
C ARG A 98 -22.49 34.86 -13.43
N GLU A 99 -22.16 35.41 -14.59
CA GLU A 99 -21.40 34.68 -15.62
C GLU A 99 -19.98 34.35 -15.13
N ILE A 100 -19.34 35.26 -14.40
CA ILE A 100 -18.03 35.01 -13.77
C ILE A 100 -18.14 33.90 -12.72
N GLU A 101 -19.14 33.97 -11.84
CA GLU A 101 -19.40 32.95 -10.82
C GLU A 101 -19.66 31.58 -11.47
N ILE A 102 -20.49 31.51 -12.52
CA ILE A 102 -20.77 30.28 -13.26
C ILE A 102 -19.50 29.71 -13.88
N ASN A 103 -18.66 30.54 -14.50
CA ASN A 103 -17.40 30.09 -15.09
C ASN A 103 -16.41 29.59 -14.04
N GLN A 104 -16.32 30.26 -12.88
CA GLN A 104 -15.51 29.81 -11.75
C GLN A 104 -16.00 28.47 -11.20
N MET A 105 -17.31 28.34 -10.93
CA MET A 105 -17.92 27.10 -10.48
C MET A 105 -17.74 25.97 -11.48
N SER A 106 -17.86 26.25 -12.79
CA SER A 106 -17.66 25.26 -13.84
C SER A 106 -16.22 24.72 -13.84
N ASN A 107 -15.23 25.61 -13.71
CA ASN A 107 -13.83 25.20 -13.58
C ASN A 107 -13.61 24.37 -12.30
N GLU A 108 -14.15 24.77 -11.16
CA GLU A 108 -14.06 23.99 -9.91
C GLU A 108 -14.69 22.60 -10.03
N ILE A 109 -15.82 22.48 -10.73
CA ILE A 109 -16.48 21.18 -10.98
C ILE A 109 -15.59 20.29 -11.86
N ILE A 110 -14.96 20.84 -12.90
CA ILE A 110 -14.01 20.10 -13.75
C ILE A 110 -12.83 19.62 -12.91
N GLU A 111 -12.23 20.51 -12.11
CA GLU A 111 -11.12 20.18 -11.21
C GLU A 111 -11.49 19.04 -10.24
N LEU A 112 -12.67 19.12 -9.64
CA LEU A 112 -13.18 18.11 -8.71
C LEU A 112 -13.45 16.78 -9.42
N SER A 113 -14.03 16.82 -10.62
CA SER A 113 -14.29 15.63 -11.44
C SER A 113 -12.99 14.90 -11.76
N GLU A 114 -11.94 15.65 -12.13
CA GLU A 114 -10.61 15.06 -12.36
C GLU A 114 -10.01 14.41 -11.11
N GLN A 115 -10.17 15.03 -9.94
CA GLN A 115 -9.71 14.47 -8.67
C GLN A 115 -10.43 13.16 -8.33
N ILE A 116 -11.75 13.12 -8.49
CA ILE A 116 -12.56 11.93 -8.23
C ILE A 116 -12.17 10.80 -9.19
N ASN A 117 -12.04 11.09 -10.48
CA ASN A 117 -11.65 10.11 -11.48
C ASN A 117 -10.25 9.55 -11.20
N PHE A 118 -9.32 10.40 -10.78
CA PHE A 118 -8.00 9.94 -10.36
C PHE A 118 -8.09 9.02 -9.14
N LEU A 119 -8.82 9.41 -8.09
CA LEU A 119 -8.95 8.60 -6.87
C LEU A 119 -9.58 7.24 -7.18
N PHE A 120 -10.60 7.21 -8.04
CA PHE A 120 -11.23 5.96 -8.46
C PHE A 120 -10.23 5.05 -9.19
N ASN A 121 -9.50 5.57 -10.18
CA ASN A 121 -8.50 4.80 -10.91
C ASN A 121 -7.32 4.37 -10.03
N PHE A 122 -6.90 5.22 -9.10
CA PHE A 122 -5.85 4.91 -8.14
C PHE A 122 -6.30 3.79 -7.19
N ALA A 123 -7.52 3.87 -6.68
CA ALA A 123 -8.10 2.82 -5.84
C ALA A 123 -8.18 1.49 -6.59
N THR A 124 -8.64 1.48 -7.85
CA THR A 124 -8.72 0.24 -8.64
C THR A 124 -7.35 -0.38 -8.92
N GLN A 125 -6.32 0.45 -9.18
CA GLN A 125 -4.94 -0.01 -9.38
C GLN A 125 -4.27 -0.56 -8.12
N THR A 126 -4.64 0.00 -6.95
CA THR A 126 -4.02 -0.36 -5.67
C THR A 126 -4.83 -1.38 -4.86
N THR A 127 -6.03 -1.73 -5.31
CA THR A 127 -6.86 -2.75 -4.68
C THR A 127 -6.12 -4.09 -4.66
N GLY A 128 -6.08 -4.74 -3.50
CA GLY A 128 -5.41 -6.03 -3.31
C GLY A 128 -3.90 -5.93 -3.04
N ILE A 129 -3.30 -4.74 -3.13
CA ILE A 129 -1.91 -4.55 -2.71
C ILE A 129 -1.84 -4.59 -1.18
N ASN A 130 -1.19 -5.61 -0.65
CA ASN A 130 -1.02 -5.83 0.80
C ASN A 130 0.41 -5.55 1.30
N LYS A 131 1.32 -5.13 0.42
CA LYS A 131 2.71 -4.79 0.74
C LYS A 131 2.95 -3.29 0.54
N ILE A 132 3.52 -2.64 1.56
CA ILE A 132 3.85 -1.20 1.53
C ILE A 132 4.69 -0.86 0.30
N HIS A 133 5.75 -1.62 0.04
CA HIS A 133 6.65 -1.38 -1.09
C HIS A 133 5.94 -1.34 -2.45
N ALA A 134 5.08 -2.33 -2.73
CA ALA A 134 4.32 -2.38 -3.97
C ALA A 134 3.30 -1.25 -4.07
N PHE A 135 2.68 -0.85 -2.95
CA PHE A 135 1.77 0.27 -2.91
C PHE A 135 2.49 1.60 -3.19
N CYS A 136 3.67 1.78 -2.60
CA CYS A 136 4.50 2.97 -2.82
C CYS A 136 4.94 3.11 -4.30
N ILE A 137 5.27 2.01 -4.98
CA ILE A 137 5.56 2.00 -6.43
C ILE A 137 4.34 2.49 -7.21
N ALA A 138 3.17 1.87 -7.00
CA ALA A 138 1.95 2.27 -7.69
C ALA A 138 1.59 3.75 -7.40
N ALA A 139 1.77 4.21 -6.17
CA ALA A 139 1.54 5.59 -5.77
C ALA A 139 2.45 6.58 -6.51
N ILE A 140 3.77 6.36 -6.49
CA ILE A 140 4.72 7.30 -7.12
C ILE A 140 4.56 7.32 -8.64
N GLU A 141 4.34 6.17 -9.28
CA GLU A 141 4.16 6.07 -10.73
C GLU A 141 2.89 6.76 -11.20
N THR A 142 1.75 6.44 -10.57
CA THR A 142 0.44 6.97 -10.97
C THR A 142 0.36 8.48 -10.74
N VAL A 143 0.90 8.98 -9.62
CA VAL A 143 0.96 10.43 -9.37
C VAL A 143 1.91 11.10 -10.35
N SER A 144 3.14 10.59 -10.52
CA SER A 144 4.14 11.18 -11.44
C SER A 144 3.57 11.33 -12.86
N LYS A 145 2.85 10.31 -13.34
CA LYS A 145 2.19 10.35 -14.64
C LYS A 145 1.10 11.43 -14.72
N LYS A 146 0.23 11.55 -13.71
CA LYS A 146 -0.87 12.54 -13.70
C LYS A 146 -0.35 13.97 -13.67
N ILE A 147 0.69 14.25 -12.89
CA ILE A 147 1.30 15.58 -12.81
C ILE A 147 2.48 15.73 -13.78
N SER A 148 2.66 14.86 -14.78
CA SER A 148 3.74 14.95 -15.77
C SER A 148 5.11 15.29 -15.16
N ALA A 149 5.47 14.60 -14.07
CA ALA A 149 6.77 14.72 -13.42
C ALA A 149 7.81 13.90 -14.18
N ASP A 150 9.01 14.45 -14.35
CA ASP A 150 10.14 13.77 -14.99
C ASP A 150 10.80 12.77 -14.05
N GLN A 151 10.87 13.14 -12.78
CA GLN A 151 11.51 12.38 -11.71
C GLN A 151 10.67 12.48 -10.45
N GLY A 152 10.85 11.52 -9.55
CA GLY A 152 10.28 11.59 -8.22
C GLY A 152 10.87 10.54 -7.29
N PHE A 153 10.55 10.67 -6.01
CA PHE A 153 10.81 9.62 -5.04
C PHE A 153 9.75 9.63 -3.96
N LEU A 154 9.58 8.48 -3.33
CA LEU A 154 8.76 8.31 -2.15
C LEU A 154 9.62 7.69 -1.06
N ILE A 155 9.63 8.31 0.11
CA ILE A 155 10.29 7.76 1.30
C ILE A 155 9.23 7.58 2.37
N VAL A 156 9.11 6.37 2.90
CA VAL A 156 8.18 6.04 3.98
C VAL A 156 8.89 5.18 5.00
N ARG A 157 8.70 5.47 6.28
CA ARG A 157 9.15 4.59 7.37
C ARG A 157 8.18 3.42 7.46
N SER A 158 8.68 2.20 7.55
CA SER A 158 7.90 1.00 7.84
C SER A 158 7.38 1.04 9.28
N HIS A 159 6.70 -0.03 9.72
CA HIS A 159 6.36 -0.19 11.14
C HIS A 159 7.60 -0.31 12.03
N ASP A 160 8.67 -0.93 11.53
CA ASP A 160 9.90 -1.20 12.29
C ASP A 160 10.91 -0.05 12.23
N ASP A 161 10.45 1.15 11.85
CA ASP A 161 11.27 2.33 11.57
C ASP A 161 12.28 2.17 10.42
N ASP A 162 12.25 1.06 9.68
CA ASP A 162 13.04 0.90 8.45
C ASP A 162 12.59 1.90 7.38
N ILE A 163 13.54 2.50 6.67
CA ILE A 163 13.25 3.50 5.65
C ILE A 163 13.07 2.80 4.30
N ILE A 164 11.85 2.82 3.76
CA ILE A 164 11.54 2.37 2.41
C ILE A 164 11.70 3.56 1.47
N THR A 165 12.61 3.45 0.50
CA THR A 165 12.83 4.47 -0.53
C THR A 165 12.48 3.91 -1.90
N ILE A 166 11.54 4.54 -2.59
CA ILE A 166 11.14 4.20 -3.95
C ILE A 166 11.55 5.34 -4.88
N PRO A 167 12.66 5.20 -5.63
CA PRO A 167 13.02 6.15 -6.66
C PRO A 167 12.15 5.95 -7.90
N ASN A 168 11.85 7.04 -8.61
CA ASN A 168 11.21 7.04 -9.91
C ASN A 168 11.99 7.97 -10.85
N ASN A 169 12.82 7.39 -11.74
CA ASN A 169 13.70 8.11 -12.67
C ASN A 169 14.61 9.16 -12.01
N ILE A 170 14.99 8.96 -10.74
CA ILE A 170 15.88 9.85 -9.98
C ILE A 170 17.11 9.10 -9.47
N THR A 171 18.24 9.80 -9.39
CA THR A 171 19.47 9.28 -8.78
C THR A 171 19.44 9.47 -7.26
N GLU A 172 20.13 8.60 -6.53
CA GLU A 172 20.23 8.68 -5.06
C GLU A 172 20.82 10.01 -4.59
N ASP A 173 21.91 10.49 -5.21
CA ASP A 173 22.55 11.76 -4.87
C ASP A 173 21.58 12.95 -4.96
N LYS A 174 20.75 12.97 -6.01
CA LYS A 174 19.77 14.04 -6.21
C LYS A 174 18.63 13.94 -5.20
N ALA A 175 18.20 12.73 -4.84
CA ALA A 175 17.22 12.54 -3.77
C ALA A 175 17.76 13.04 -2.41
N ILE A 176 19.01 12.73 -2.08
CA ILE A 176 19.67 13.16 -0.84
C ILE A 176 19.77 14.69 -0.75
N ASP A 177 20.14 15.38 -1.84
CA ASP A 177 20.18 16.84 -1.90
C ASP A 177 18.81 17.46 -1.59
N ILE A 178 17.75 16.89 -2.16
CA ILE A 178 16.37 17.36 -1.95
C ILE A 178 15.92 17.16 -0.50
N ILE A 179 16.19 15.99 0.09
CA ILE A 179 15.81 15.68 1.47
C ILE A 179 16.53 16.60 2.47
N SER A 180 17.78 16.97 2.15
CA SER A 180 18.60 17.84 3.00
C SER A 180 18.20 19.32 2.92
N ASN A 181 17.43 19.70 1.90
CA ASN A 181 17.02 21.07 1.61
C ASN A 181 16.06 21.63 2.68
N ASP A 182 16.22 22.91 3.05
CA ASP A 182 15.36 23.56 4.04
C ASP A 182 13.89 23.62 3.62
N ILE A 183 13.61 23.63 2.31
CA ILE A 183 12.24 23.64 1.77
C ILE A 183 11.53 22.31 2.06
N PHE A 184 12.27 21.21 2.01
CA PHE A 184 11.76 19.91 2.41
C PHE A 184 11.38 19.90 3.90
N LYS A 185 12.24 20.49 4.75
CA LYS A 185 11.94 20.67 6.18
C LYS A 185 10.72 21.56 6.40
N ILE A 186 10.54 22.62 5.60
CA ILE A 186 9.36 23.49 5.65
C ILE A 186 8.09 22.71 5.30
N ALA A 187 8.12 21.86 4.26
CA ALA A 187 6.98 21.03 3.89
C ALA A 187 6.58 20.10 5.05
N LEU A 188 7.56 19.45 5.69
CA LEU A 188 7.34 18.63 6.87
C LEU A 188 6.77 19.42 8.06
N GLN A 189 7.27 20.64 8.32
CA GLN A 189 6.80 21.50 9.41
C GLN A 189 5.38 22.01 9.20
N LYS A 190 5.05 22.44 7.97
CA LYS A 190 3.71 22.95 7.63
C LYS A 190 2.69 21.85 7.52
N GLY A 191 3.15 20.64 7.18
CA GLY A 191 2.30 19.49 6.96
C GLY A 191 1.49 19.53 5.67
N GLU A 192 1.91 20.34 4.70
CA GLU A 192 1.21 20.55 3.43
C GLU A 192 2.19 20.45 2.25
N PRO A 193 1.70 20.19 1.03
CA PRO A 193 2.54 20.24 -0.15
C PRO A 193 3.21 21.61 -0.33
N VAL A 194 4.40 21.64 -0.91
CA VAL A 194 5.15 22.86 -1.21
C VAL A 194 5.75 22.77 -2.62
N ILE A 195 5.62 23.87 -3.39
CA ILE A 195 6.32 24.04 -4.66
C ILE A 195 7.55 24.90 -4.43
N SER A 196 8.66 24.52 -5.05
CA SER A 196 9.88 25.34 -5.06
C SER A 196 10.78 25.01 -6.26
N LYS A 197 11.99 25.55 -6.25
CA LYS A 197 13.07 25.21 -7.18
C LYS A 197 14.23 24.56 -6.43
N THR A 198 14.86 23.57 -7.06
CA THR A 198 16.11 22.97 -6.62
C THR A 198 17.32 23.82 -7.02
N SER A 199 18.50 23.43 -6.54
CA SER A 199 19.80 24.06 -6.87
C SER A 199 20.07 24.11 -8.38
N ASP A 200 19.67 23.07 -9.12
CA ASP A 200 19.75 22.98 -10.58
C ASP A 200 18.59 23.68 -11.32
N SER A 201 17.78 24.49 -10.62
CA SER A 201 16.60 25.19 -11.14
C SER A 201 15.42 24.30 -11.59
N SER A 202 15.46 22.99 -11.31
CA SER A 202 14.30 22.12 -11.54
C SER A 202 13.13 22.54 -10.65
N SER A 203 11.90 22.41 -11.15
CA SER A 203 10.70 22.66 -10.35
C SER A 203 10.44 21.46 -9.45
N LEU A 204 10.36 21.68 -8.13
CA LEU A 204 10.11 20.67 -7.11
C LEU A 204 8.70 20.81 -6.54
N LEU A 205 7.99 19.70 -6.42
CA LEU A 205 6.76 19.57 -5.63
C LEU A 205 7.00 18.52 -4.54
N ALA A 206 7.13 18.97 -3.30
CA ALA A 206 7.33 18.11 -2.13
C ALA A 206 6.03 17.99 -1.34
N CYS A 207 5.70 16.79 -0.91
CA CYS A 207 4.46 16.46 -0.22
C CYS A 207 4.75 15.58 0.99
N PRO A 208 4.52 16.04 2.23
CA PRO A 208 4.72 15.21 3.41
C PRO A 208 3.60 14.17 3.52
N ILE A 209 3.95 12.93 3.89
CA ILE A 209 2.99 11.87 4.21
C ILE A 209 2.78 11.93 5.72
N ILE A 210 1.57 12.31 6.13
CA ILE A 210 1.23 12.60 7.52
C ILE A 210 0.06 11.74 7.92
N VAL A 211 0.23 11.09 9.06
CA VAL A 211 -0.80 10.29 9.72
C VAL A 211 -1.04 10.87 11.11
N LYS A 212 -1.92 10.23 11.89
CA LYS A 212 -2.32 10.72 13.20
C LYS A 212 -1.14 11.00 14.16
N ASP A 213 -0.13 10.13 14.13
CA ASP A 213 1.04 10.18 15.04
C ASP A 213 2.23 10.97 14.47
N GLY A 214 2.02 11.71 13.37
CA GLY A 214 3.02 12.59 12.76
C GLY A 214 3.38 12.21 11.33
N SER A 215 4.52 12.73 10.85
CA SER A 215 4.99 12.42 9.51
C SER A 215 5.68 11.06 9.47
N ILE A 216 5.23 10.22 8.54
CA ILE A 216 5.76 8.87 8.31
C ILE A 216 6.62 8.80 7.06
N GLY A 217 6.70 9.90 6.30
CA GLY A 217 7.35 9.89 5.01
C GLY A 217 7.08 11.14 4.19
N THR A 218 7.44 11.07 2.92
CA THR A 218 7.28 12.12 1.93
C THR A 218 7.18 11.53 0.52
N MET A 219 6.55 12.28 -0.38
CA MET A 219 6.72 12.15 -1.81
C MET A 219 7.27 13.45 -2.38
N ALA A 220 8.19 13.36 -3.32
CA ALA A 220 8.72 14.52 -4.03
C ALA A 220 8.75 14.24 -5.52
N PHE A 221 8.47 15.28 -6.30
CA PHE A 221 8.38 15.23 -7.76
C PHE A 221 9.16 16.37 -8.36
N LEU A 222 9.80 16.13 -9.49
CA LEU A 222 10.59 17.12 -10.21
C LEU A 222 10.16 17.24 -11.66
N ARG A 223 10.24 18.47 -12.17
CA ARG A 223 10.26 18.78 -13.59
C ARG A 223 11.54 19.50 -13.95
N ASN A 224 12.13 19.12 -15.08
CA ASN A 224 13.35 19.73 -15.57
C ASN A 224 13.17 21.25 -15.80
N PRO A 225 14.26 22.05 -15.74
CA PRO A 225 14.18 23.52 -15.82
C PRO A 225 13.57 24.07 -17.11
N ASP A 226 13.58 23.29 -18.19
CA ASP A 226 13.01 23.60 -19.50
C ASP A 226 11.48 23.45 -19.56
N LYS A 227 10.86 22.85 -18.53
CA LYS A 227 9.41 22.65 -18.46
C LYS A 227 8.70 23.67 -17.57
N GLN A 228 7.38 23.75 -17.74
CA GLN A 228 6.53 24.57 -16.88
C GLN A 228 6.62 24.11 -15.42
N GLN A 229 6.81 25.08 -14.52
CA GLN A 229 6.79 24.84 -13.08
C GLN A 229 5.47 24.22 -12.64
N PHE A 230 5.51 23.48 -11.53
CA PHE A 230 4.28 22.97 -10.92
C PHE A 230 3.35 24.13 -10.54
N THR A 231 2.06 23.92 -10.77
CA THR A 231 1.01 24.92 -10.59
C THR A 231 0.35 24.82 -9.22
N ALA A 232 -0.33 25.89 -8.80
CA ALA A 232 -1.16 25.85 -7.58
C ALA A 232 -2.26 24.78 -7.64
N TYR A 233 -2.80 24.52 -8.83
CA TYR A 233 -3.74 23.42 -9.07
C TYR A 233 -3.11 22.06 -8.77
N GLU A 234 -1.92 21.77 -9.31
CA GLU A 234 -1.23 20.50 -9.07
C GLU A 234 -0.84 20.32 -7.60
N LYS A 235 -0.46 21.41 -6.93
CA LYS A 235 -0.24 21.43 -5.49
C LYS A 235 -1.51 21.07 -4.70
N LYS A 236 -2.66 21.66 -5.07
CA LYS A 236 -3.96 21.37 -4.44
C LYS A 236 -4.38 19.92 -4.72
N PHE A 237 -4.26 19.49 -5.97
CA PHE A 237 -4.55 18.14 -6.43
C PHE A 237 -3.75 17.11 -5.63
N ILE A 238 -2.42 17.23 -5.57
CA ILE A 238 -1.60 16.27 -4.82
C ILE A 238 -1.92 16.29 -3.33
N GLY A 239 -2.26 17.44 -2.76
CA GLY A 239 -2.67 17.54 -1.35
C GLY A 239 -3.92 16.71 -1.03
N VAL A 240 -4.88 16.65 -1.95
CA VAL A 240 -6.08 15.81 -1.81
C VAL A 240 -5.71 14.33 -1.93
N ILE A 241 -4.97 13.97 -2.99
CA ILE A 241 -4.56 12.58 -3.23
C ILE A 241 -3.68 12.03 -2.11
N ASN A 242 -2.76 12.85 -1.61
CA ASN A 242 -1.82 12.49 -0.55
C ASN A 242 -2.52 12.10 0.75
N LYS A 243 -3.69 12.67 1.06
CA LYS A 243 -4.49 12.24 2.21
C LYS A 243 -4.93 10.79 2.05
N SER A 244 -5.41 10.41 0.86
CA SER A 244 -5.78 9.02 0.58
C SER A 244 -4.57 8.09 0.66
N ILE A 245 -3.44 8.46 0.05
CA ILE A 245 -2.19 7.70 0.09
C ILE A 245 -1.71 7.54 1.54
N SER A 246 -1.71 8.62 2.33
CA SER A 246 -1.29 8.61 3.73
C SER A 246 -2.14 7.67 4.57
N SER A 247 -3.47 7.72 4.44
CA SER A 247 -4.38 6.83 5.15
C SER A 247 -4.16 5.36 4.78
N THR A 248 -4.00 5.05 3.49
CA THR A 248 -3.74 3.66 3.06
C THR A 248 -2.39 3.16 3.56
N LEU A 249 -1.34 4.00 3.52
CA LEU A 249 -0.03 3.65 4.08
C LEU A 249 -0.09 3.42 5.59
N GLU A 250 -0.85 4.23 6.33
CA GLU A 250 -1.09 4.02 7.76
C GLU A 250 -1.71 2.66 8.02
N ILE A 251 -2.77 2.31 7.27
CA ILE A 251 -3.43 1.00 7.37
C ILE A 251 -2.46 -0.14 7.10
N LEU A 252 -1.66 -0.06 6.04
CA LEU A 252 -0.69 -1.10 5.69
C LEU A 252 0.39 -1.24 6.78
N ARG A 253 0.90 -0.14 7.33
CA ARG A 253 1.88 -0.14 8.44
C ARG A 253 1.30 -0.75 9.72
N LEU A 254 0.07 -0.38 10.08
CA LEU A 254 -0.60 -0.91 11.26
C LEU A 254 -0.88 -2.41 11.11
N TYR A 255 -1.28 -2.85 9.91
CA TYR A 255 -1.52 -4.26 9.63
C TYR A 255 -0.22 -5.10 9.70
N GLU A 256 0.88 -4.59 9.14
CA GLU A 256 2.20 -5.24 9.25
C GLU A 256 2.66 -5.34 10.71
N GLY A 257 2.51 -4.27 11.48
CA GLY A 257 2.80 -4.24 12.91
C GLY A 257 1.97 -5.24 13.71
N LEU A 258 0.67 -5.32 13.44
CA LEU A 258 -0.24 -6.28 14.05
C LEU A 258 0.16 -7.72 13.75
N LYS A 259 0.48 -8.03 12.47
CA LYS A 259 0.93 -9.36 12.07
C LYS A 259 2.21 -9.76 12.80
N LYS A 260 3.17 -8.83 12.91
CA LYS A 260 4.44 -9.07 13.61
C LYS A 260 4.25 -9.27 15.11
N LEU A 261 3.45 -8.42 15.76
CA LEU A 261 3.11 -8.56 17.18
C LEU A 261 2.43 -9.89 17.47
N TYR A 262 1.49 -10.28 16.62
CA TYR A 262 0.81 -11.56 16.72
C TYR A 262 1.80 -12.75 16.61
N LEU A 263 2.66 -12.76 15.58
CA LEU A 263 3.68 -13.80 15.43
C LEU A 263 4.67 -13.85 16.60
N ASN A 264 5.11 -12.69 17.10
CA ASN A 264 5.99 -12.61 18.26
C ASN A 264 5.33 -13.13 19.54
N THR A 265 4.03 -12.91 19.70
CA THR A 265 3.25 -13.44 20.82
C THR A 265 3.16 -14.96 20.74
N VAL A 266 2.88 -15.52 19.56
CA VAL A 266 2.88 -16.97 19.32
C VAL A 266 4.27 -17.56 19.63
N LYS A 267 5.34 -16.95 19.14
CA LYS A 267 6.73 -17.34 19.41
C LYS A 267 7.06 -17.30 20.91
N ALA A 268 6.61 -16.28 21.63
CA ALA A 268 6.82 -16.17 23.07
C ALA A 268 6.07 -17.27 23.85
N LEU A 269 4.84 -17.60 23.44
CA LEU A 269 4.08 -18.71 24.03
C LEU A 269 4.79 -20.05 23.76
N ALA A 270 5.22 -20.31 22.53
CA ALA A 270 5.99 -21.50 22.18
C ALA A 270 7.27 -21.61 23.02
N ALA A 271 8.04 -20.52 23.14
CA ALA A 271 9.24 -20.47 23.97
C ALA A 271 8.95 -20.75 25.46
N ALA A 272 7.82 -20.27 25.99
CA ALA A 272 7.42 -20.53 27.37
C ALA A 272 7.09 -22.01 27.61
N ILE A 273 6.44 -22.68 26.65
CA ILE A 273 6.20 -24.13 26.70
C ILE A 273 7.50 -24.89 26.58
N ASP A 274 8.38 -24.48 25.66
CA ASP A 274 9.70 -25.08 25.48
C ASP A 274 10.60 -24.91 26.72
N ALA A 275 10.37 -23.90 27.56
CA ALA A 275 11.07 -23.75 28.84
C ALA A 275 10.54 -24.69 29.93
N LYS A 276 9.28 -25.14 29.83
CA LYS A 276 8.66 -26.09 30.80
C LYS A 276 9.21 -27.50 30.60
N ASP A 277 9.49 -27.88 29.35
CA ASP A 277 10.10 -29.14 28.97
C ASP A 277 11.61 -28.91 28.77
N PRO A 278 12.49 -29.34 29.70
CA PRO A 278 13.94 -29.07 29.64
C PRO A 278 14.61 -29.56 28.34
N TYR A 279 13.91 -30.34 27.53
CA TYR A 279 14.41 -31.02 26.34
C TYR A 279 14.02 -30.34 25.03
N THR A 280 13.15 -29.33 25.06
CA THR A 280 12.62 -28.70 23.83
C THR A 280 13.10 -27.26 23.65
N HIS A 281 14.18 -26.81 24.29
CA HIS A 281 14.69 -25.46 24.08
C HIS A 281 14.97 -25.18 22.58
N GLY A 282 14.20 -24.25 22.00
CA GLY A 282 14.27 -23.90 20.58
C GLY A 282 13.67 -24.93 19.61
N HIS A 283 13.10 -26.04 20.11
CA HIS A 283 12.52 -27.10 19.30
C HIS A 283 11.35 -26.59 18.45
N SER A 284 10.39 -25.90 19.06
CA SER A 284 9.23 -25.37 18.34
C SER A 284 9.66 -24.43 17.20
N PHE A 285 10.76 -23.69 17.41
CA PHE A 285 11.35 -22.83 16.38
C PHE A 285 12.03 -23.61 15.25
N ARG A 286 12.78 -24.67 15.55
CA ARG A 286 13.41 -25.52 14.53
C ARG A 286 12.35 -26.26 13.70
N VAL A 287 11.33 -26.83 14.35
CA VAL A 287 10.20 -27.48 13.68
C VAL A 287 9.46 -26.53 12.75
N ALA A 288 9.19 -25.29 13.19
CA ALA A 288 8.58 -24.27 12.34
C ALA A 288 9.47 -23.93 11.12
N LYS A 289 10.78 -23.75 11.32
CA LYS A 289 11.73 -23.48 10.22
C LYS A 289 11.78 -24.62 9.19
N TYR A 290 11.89 -25.87 9.64
CA TYR A 290 11.87 -27.03 8.74
C TYR A 290 10.53 -27.13 7.97
N SER A 291 9.42 -26.88 8.67
CA SER A 291 8.08 -26.92 8.09
C SER A 291 7.88 -25.86 7.01
N VAL A 292 8.32 -24.62 7.25
CA VAL A 292 8.31 -23.51 6.27
C VAL A 292 9.19 -23.84 5.06
N ALA A 293 10.41 -24.32 5.28
CA ALA A 293 11.33 -24.68 4.20
C ALA A 293 10.77 -25.80 3.31
N MET A 294 10.19 -26.85 3.91
CA MET A 294 9.52 -27.92 3.16
C MET A 294 8.29 -27.40 2.40
N ALA A 295 7.47 -26.54 3.02
CA ALA A 295 6.29 -25.97 2.37
C ALA A 295 6.64 -25.11 1.15
N ARG A 296 7.75 -24.36 1.20
CA ARG A 296 8.29 -23.63 0.05
C ARG A 296 8.69 -24.58 -1.08
N LYS A 297 9.41 -25.69 -0.78
CA LYS A 297 9.74 -26.72 -1.79
C LYS A 297 8.50 -27.39 -2.40
N LEU A 298 7.43 -27.51 -1.62
CA LEU A 298 6.14 -28.04 -2.06
C LEU A 298 5.27 -26.99 -2.79
N ASN A 299 5.76 -25.76 -3.00
CA ASN A 299 5.06 -24.66 -3.67
C ASN A 299 3.71 -24.28 -3.04
N LEU A 300 3.63 -24.31 -1.70
CA LEU A 300 2.48 -23.74 -0.98
C LEU A 300 2.45 -22.21 -1.14
N SER A 301 1.27 -21.60 -1.01
CA SER A 301 1.15 -20.14 -1.01
C SER A 301 1.79 -19.53 0.24
N GLU A 302 2.25 -18.28 0.15
CA GLU A 302 2.83 -17.56 1.29
C GLU A 302 1.85 -17.43 2.47
N GLU A 303 0.55 -17.35 2.19
CA GLU A 303 -0.50 -17.39 3.20
C GLU A 303 -0.52 -18.74 3.93
N ALA A 304 -0.58 -19.85 3.18
CA ALA A 304 -0.56 -21.19 3.76
C ALA A 304 0.74 -21.49 4.52
N ILE A 305 1.88 -20.96 4.05
CA ILE A 305 3.17 -21.06 4.74
C ILE A 305 3.15 -20.28 6.07
N SER A 306 2.61 -19.06 6.07
CA SER A 306 2.48 -18.23 7.27
C SER A 306 1.63 -18.94 8.34
N ASP A 307 0.54 -19.57 7.93
CA ASP A 307 -0.36 -20.26 8.85
C ASP A 307 0.19 -21.62 9.33
N LEU A 308 0.92 -22.33 8.46
CA LEU A 308 1.70 -23.51 8.85
C LEU A 308 2.79 -23.16 9.88
N GLU A 309 3.47 -22.01 9.71
CA GLU A 309 4.48 -21.55 10.66
C GLU A 309 3.86 -21.36 12.06
N ILE A 310 2.71 -20.70 12.12
CA ILE A 310 1.94 -20.50 13.36
C ILE A 310 1.54 -21.85 13.97
N ALA A 311 1.01 -22.78 13.17
CA ALA A 311 0.63 -24.11 13.64
C ALA A 311 1.84 -24.89 14.20
N ALA A 312 2.99 -24.82 13.53
CA ALA A 312 4.21 -25.47 13.94
C ALA A 312 4.77 -24.90 15.25
N TYR A 313 4.67 -23.58 15.50
CA TYR A 313 5.03 -23.05 16.83
C TYR A 313 4.14 -23.57 17.95
N MET A 314 2.87 -23.86 17.66
CA MET A 314 1.87 -24.20 18.67
C MET A 314 1.58 -25.70 18.79
N HIS A 315 2.23 -26.57 17.99
CA HIS A 315 1.93 -28.00 17.95
C HIS A 315 1.94 -28.66 19.34
N ASP A 316 2.91 -28.28 20.17
CA ASP A 316 3.18 -28.81 21.49
C ASP A 316 2.54 -28.01 22.65
N LEU A 317 1.72 -26.99 22.36
CA LEU A 317 1.16 -26.08 23.38
C LEU A 317 0.42 -26.82 24.52
N GLY A 318 -0.22 -27.94 24.20
CA GLY A 318 -0.93 -28.78 25.16
C GLY A 318 -0.05 -29.49 26.18
N LYS A 319 1.29 -29.50 26.03
CA LYS A 319 2.23 -29.97 27.07
C LYS A 319 2.08 -29.18 28.37
N ILE A 320 1.47 -27.99 28.34
CA ILE A 320 1.11 -27.25 29.56
C ILE A 320 0.17 -28.05 30.48
N GLY A 321 -0.70 -28.89 29.92
CA GLY A 321 -1.65 -29.73 30.65
C GLY A 321 -1.08 -31.08 31.10
N ILE A 322 0.18 -31.39 30.75
CA ILE A 322 0.84 -32.64 31.14
C ILE A 322 1.60 -32.44 32.46
N SER A 323 1.56 -33.47 33.31
CA SER A 323 2.28 -33.51 34.59
C SER A 323 3.78 -33.35 34.38
N GLU A 324 4.39 -32.49 35.20
CA GLU A 324 5.82 -32.22 35.16
C GLU A 324 6.65 -33.47 35.49
N ALA A 325 6.16 -34.36 36.36
CA ALA A 325 6.83 -35.61 36.70
C ALA A 325 6.95 -36.56 35.48
N VAL A 326 5.95 -36.54 34.59
CA VAL A 326 5.96 -37.33 33.35
C VAL A 326 6.89 -36.69 32.32
N LEU A 327 6.80 -35.37 32.12
CA LEU A 327 7.63 -34.64 31.15
C LEU A 327 9.12 -34.71 31.51
N LYS A 328 9.48 -34.60 32.79
CA LYS A 328 10.88 -34.55 33.26
C LYS A 328 11.48 -35.93 33.60
N LYS A 329 10.77 -37.04 33.32
CA LYS A 329 11.25 -38.38 33.68
C LYS A 329 12.56 -38.72 32.95
N ALA A 330 13.61 -39.03 33.71
CA ALA A 330 14.93 -39.42 33.20
C ALA A 330 14.99 -40.92 32.84
N GLY A 331 14.08 -41.39 31.97
CA GLY A 331 14.01 -42.80 31.58
C GLY A 331 12.85 -43.10 30.64
N LYS A 332 12.64 -44.39 30.32
CA LYS A 332 11.48 -44.82 29.52
C LYS A 332 10.19 -44.56 30.31
N LEU A 333 9.18 -44.07 29.59
CA LEU A 333 7.83 -43.90 30.11
C LEU A 333 7.15 -45.27 30.25
N THR A 334 6.29 -45.43 31.26
CA THR A 334 5.33 -46.53 31.31
C THR A 334 4.20 -46.29 30.30
N ASP A 335 3.38 -47.31 30.05
CA ASP A 335 2.25 -47.16 29.12
C ASP A 335 1.25 -46.13 29.63
N GLU A 336 1.03 -46.03 30.94
CA GLU A 336 0.17 -45.01 31.55
C GLU A 336 0.75 -43.61 31.36
N GLU A 337 2.04 -43.42 31.63
CA GLU A 337 2.73 -42.13 31.44
C GLU A 337 2.75 -41.72 29.97
N TYR A 338 2.95 -42.67 29.06
CA TYR A 338 2.90 -42.40 27.62
C TYR A 338 1.48 -42.03 27.17
N ASN A 339 0.45 -42.69 27.71
CA ASN A 339 -0.95 -42.33 27.46
C ASN A 339 -1.30 -40.95 28.01
N GLU A 340 -0.66 -40.48 29.10
CA GLU A 340 -0.77 -39.09 29.52
C GLU A 340 -0.17 -38.14 28.48
N ILE A 341 1.05 -38.39 27.98
CA ILE A 341 1.67 -37.54 26.95
C ILE A 341 0.79 -37.45 25.69
N LYS A 342 0.18 -38.56 25.25
CA LYS A 342 -0.71 -38.58 24.07
C LYS A 342 -1.92 -37.64 24.16
N LYS A 343 -2.23 -37.10 25.35
CA LYS A 343 -3.31 -36.12 25.52
C LYS A 343 -2.92 -34.71 25.09
N HIS A 344 -1.63 -34.41 24.94
CA HIS A 344 -1.22 -33.03 24.64
C HIS A 344 -1.81 -32.48 23.33
N PRO A 345 -1.99 -33.22 22.21
CA PRO A 345 -2.59 -32.62 21.02
C PRO A 345 -4.05 -32.24 21.26
N HIS A 346 -4.78 -33.03 22.07
CA HIS A 346 -6.14 -32.68 22.50
C HIS A 346 -6.16 -31.45 23.40
N PHE A 347 -5.19 -31.32 24.32
CA PHE A 347 -5.04 -30.11 25.12
C PHE A 347 -4.65 -28.90 24.28
N THR A 348 -3.80 -29.05 23.26
CA THR A 348 -3.51 -27.99 22.28
C THR A 348 -4.80 -27.49 21.64
N GLY A 349 -5.64 -28.40 21.12
CA GLY A 349 -6.94 -28.04 20.54
C GLY A 349 -7.85 -27.27 21.52
N LYS A 350 -7.92 -27.70 22.78
CA LYS A 350 -8.71 -27.01 23.82
C LYS A 350 -8.17 -25.63 24.16
N ILE A 351 -6.85 -25.46 24.22
CA ILE A 351 -6.21 -24.18 24.54
C ILE A 351 -6.39 -23.19 23.38
N LEU A 352 -6.34 -23.67 22.13
CA LEU A 352 -6.48 -22.84 20.95
C LEU A 352 -7.94 -22.48 20.62
N ALA A 353 -8.92 -23.27 21.09
CA ALA A 353 -10.34 -23.06 20.78
C ALA A 353 -10.87 -21.63 21.03
N PRO A 354 -10.51 -20.93 22.13
CA PRO A 354 -11.00 -19.56 22.37
C PRO A 354 -10.37 -18.49 21.46
N ILE A 355 -9.27 -18.79 20.76
CA ILE A 355 -8.50 -17.82 19.96
C ILE A 355 -9.16 -17.61 18.57
N ASN A 356 -10.12 -18.47 18.18
CA ASN A 356 -10.80 -18.42 16.87
C ASN A 356 -9.84 -18.39 15.68
N LEU A 357 -8.78 -19.20 15.76
CA LEU A 357 -7.86 -19.40 14.65
C LEU A 357 -8.55 -20.16 13.50
N PRO A 358 -8.09 -19.99 12.24
CA PRO A 358 -8.51 -20.85 11.15
C PRO A 358 -8.39 -22.33 11.53
N ASP A 359 -9.43 -23.12 11.22
CA ASP A 359 -9.54 -24.52 11.65
C ASP A 359 -8.31 -25.35 11.29
N PHE A 360 -7.73 -25.11 10.12
CA PHE A 360 -6.57 -25.88 9.67
C PHE A 360 -5.32 -25.65 10.52
N ILE A 361 -5.14 -24.48 11.16
CA ILE A 361 -4.03 -24.24 12.10
C ILE A 361 -4.19 -25.15 13.32
N VAL A 362 -5.40 -25.18 13.88
CA VAL A 362 -5.73 -26.00 15.04
C VAL A 362 -5.64 -27.49 14.70
N LEU A 363 -6.19 -27.90 13.56
CA LEU A 363 -6.10 -29.28 13.08
C LEU A 363 -4.66 -29.72 12.81
N THR A 364 -3.81 -28.82 12.30
CA THR A 364 -2.38 -29.11 12.08
C THR A 364 -1.71 -29.45 13.40
N ALA A 365 -1.96 -28.63 14.42
CA ALA A 365 -1.43 -28.83 15.76
C ALA A 365 -2.03 -30.07 16.45
N ILE A 366 -3.28 -30.46 16.19
CA ILE A 366 -3.88 -31.68 16.76
C ILE A 366 -3.35 -32.95 16.08
N GLN A 367 -3.17 -32.91 14.76
CA GLN A 367 -2.90 -34.10 13.94
C GLN A 367 -1.40 -34.37 13.72
N HIS A 368 -0.48 -33.57 14.27
CA HIS A 368 0.96 -33.71 14.00
C HIS A 368 1.57 -35.05 14.50
N HIS A 369 0.85 -35.82 15.32
CA HIS A 369 1.21 -37.18 15.73
C HIS A 369 0.37 -38.29 15.07
N GLU A 370 -0.49 -37.92 14.12
CA GLU A 370 -1.17 -38.90 13.27
C GLU A 370 -0.19 -39.56 12.30
N ARG A 371 -0.48 -40.81 11.93
CA ARG A 371 0.39 -41.61 11.06
C ARG A 371 -0.43 -42.13 9.90
N LEU A 372 0.16 -42.22 8.70
CA LEU A 372 -0.56 -42.69 7.51
C LEU A 372 -1.20 -44.08 7.70
N ASP A 373 -0.59 -44.95 8.51
CA ASP A 373 -1.07 -46.29 8.87
C ASP A 373 -2.22 -46.33 9.89
N GLY A 374 -2.72 -45.17 10.36
CA GLY A 374 -3.79 -45.09 11.35
C GLY A 374 -3.39 -45.45 12.77
N LYS A 375 -2.10 -45.68 13.04
CA LYS A 375 -1.58 -46.02 14.38
C LYS A 375 -1.13 -44.79 15.18
N GLY A 376 -1.36 -43.60 14.63
CA GLY A 376 -1.09 -42.33 15.29
C GLY A 376 -2.13 -41.99 16.35
N TYR A 377 -2.04 -40.76 16.85
CA TYR A 377 -2.94 -40.22 17.88
C TYR A 377 -3.11 -38.71 17.66
N PRO A 378 -4.16 -38.06 18.21
CA PRO A 378 -5.16 -38.59 19.15
C PRO A 378 -6.40 -39.26 18.53
N LEU A 379 -6.64 -39.10 17.23
CA LEU A 379 -7.86 -39.53 16.53
C LEU A 379 -7.67 -40.85 15.75
N GLY A 380 -6.42 -41.26 15.46
CA GLY A 380 -6.14 -42.48 14.70
C GLY A 380 -6.49 -42.34 13.23
N LEU A 381 -6.26 -41.15 12.67
CA LEU A 381 -6.52 -40.84 11.27
C LEU A 381 -5.52 -41.54 10.36
N SER A 382 -5.93 -41.87 9.14
CA SER A 382 -5.10 -42.58 8.15
C SER A 382 -5.08 -41.87 6.80
N GLY A 383 -3.99 -42.05 6.04
CA GLY A 383 -3.87 -41.57 4.66
C GLY A 383 -4.28 -40.10 4.46
N ASP A 384 -5.34 -39.88 3.68
CA ASP A 384 -5.84 -38.56 3.28
C ASP A 384 -6.77 -37.90 4.31
N GLN A 385 -7.10 -38.60 5.41
CA GLN A 385 -7.83 -38.00 6.53
C GLN A 385 -6.95 -37.01 7.32
N ILE A 386 -5.62 -37.17 7.23
CA ILE A 386 -4.64 -36.29 7.83
C ILE A 386 -4.38 -35.12 6.89
N ILE A 387 -4.51 -33.90 7.37
CA ILE A 387 -4.28 -32.72 6.52
C ILE A 387 -2.79 -32.59 6.15
N SER A 388 -2.51 -32.06 4.96
CA SER A 388 -1.15 -31.98 4.41
C SER A 388 -0.18 -31.23 5.33
N THR A 389 -0.63 -30.13 5.93
CA THR A 389 0.16 -29.32 6.88
C THR A 389 0.54 -30.10 8.14
N ALA A 390 -0.35 -30.95 8.68
CA ALA A 390 -0.05 -31.82 9.81
C ALA A 390 1.02 -32.85 9.45
N LYS A 391 0.96 -33.42 8.24
CA LYS A 391 1.99 -34.35 7.75
C LYS A 391 3.35 -33.67 7.61
N ILE A 392 3.40 -32.38 7.26
CA ILE A 392 4.64 -31.59 7.19
C ILE A 392 5.23 -31.42 8.59
N VAL A 393 4.42 -30.98 9.56
CA VAL A 393 4.85 -30.80 10.95
C VAL A 393 5.31 -32.13 11.56
N ALA A 394 4.63 -33.25 11.28
CA ALA A 394 5.00 -34.57 11.77
C ALA A 394 6.42 -34.99 11.34
N VAL A 395 6.77 -34.74 10.07
CA VAL A 395 8.12 -35.03 9.54
C VAL A 395 9.16 -34.08 10.17
N ALA A 396 8.84 -32.79 10.28
CA ALA A 396 9.73 -31.80 10.90
C ALA A 396 10.00 -32.09 12.38
N ASP A 397 8.97 -32.43 13.15
CA ASP A 397 9.06 -32.77 14.58
C ASP A 397 9.93 -34.01 14.79
N VAL A 398 9.66 -35.10 14.06
CA VAL A 398 10.46 -36.33 14.19
C VAL A 398 11.90 -36.10 13.77
N PHE A 399 12.14 -35.34 12.70
CA PHE A 399 13.50 -35.00 12.27
C PHE A 399 14.24 -34.23 13.37
N ASP A 400 13.67 -33.13 13.86
CA ASP A 400 14.29 -32.32 14.93
C ASP A 400 14.52 -33.15 16.20
N ALA A 401 13.55 -33.99 16.56
CA ALA A 401 13.64 -34.87 17.71
C ALA A 401 14.78 -35.90 17.59
N LEU A 402 15.11 -36.36 16.37
CA LEU A 402 16.21 -37.28 16.10
C LEU A 402 17.57 -36.58 16.10
N THR A 403 17.64 -35.37 15.55
CA THR A 403 18.89 -34.63 15.33
C THR A 403 19.25 -33.65 16.45
N SER A 404 18.42 -33.50 17.48
CA SER A 404 18.71 -32.67 18.65
C SER A 404 19.24 -33.49 19.83
N ASP A 405 20.12 -32.90 20.64
CA ASP A 405 20.60 -33.52 21.88
C ASP A 405 19.45 -33.64 22.89
N ARG A 406 19.32 -34.82 23.51
CA ARG A 406 18.41 -35.08 24.63
C ARG A 406 19.21 -35.64 25.80
N PRO A 407 18.82 -35.42 27.07
CA PRO A 407 19.66 -35.81 28.21
C PRO A 407 19.96 -37.31 28.30
N TYR A 408 19.11 -38.15 27.71
CA TYR A 408 19.29 -39.60 27.65
C TYR A 408 19.83 -40.09 26.30
N ARG A 409 20.01 -39.22 25.30
CA ARG A 409 20.48 -39.59 23.97
C ARG A 409 21.14 -38.41 23.24
N PRO A 410 22.41 -38.52 22.80
CA PRO A 410 23.00 -37.51 21.94
C PRO A 410 22.26 -37.40 20.60
N ALA A 411 22.34 -36.22 19.98
CA ALA A 411 21.89 -35.94 18.63
C ALA A 411 22.41 -37.01 17.66
N MET A 412 21.51 -37.54 16.85
CA MET A 412 21.83 -38.50 15.79
C MET A 412 22.39 -37.77 14.55
N PRO A 413 23.36 -38.35 13.82
CA PRO A 413 23.75 -37.83 12.53
C PRO A 413 22.57 -37.77 11.55
N VAL A 414 22.54 -36.73 10.72
CA VAL A 414 21.43 -36.48 9.77
C VAL A 414 21.15 -37.70 8.88
N GLU A 415 22.19 -38.38 8.42
CA GLU A 415 22.08 -39.56 7.55
C GLU A 415 21.25 -40.67 8.22
N LYS A 416 21.52 -40.95 9.50
CA LYS A 416 20.78 -41.95 10.27
C LYS A 416 19.36 -41.49 10.61
N ALA A 417 19.15 -40.20 10.86
CA ALA A 417 17.82 -39.66 11.10
C ALA A 417 16.95 -39.81 9.84
N LEU A 418 17.52 -39.54 8.66
CA LEU A 418 16.86 -39.74 7.38
C LEU A 418 16.57 -41.23 7.12
N GLU A 419 17.51 -42.13 7.37
CA GLU A 419 17.28 -43.59 7.25
C GLU A 419 16.03 -44.03 8.04
N ILE A 420 15.83 -43.51 9.26
CA ILE A 420 14.65 -43.81 10.07
C ILE A 420 13.37 -43.31 9.39
N LEU A 421 13.37 -42.07 8.90
CA LEU A 421 12.21 -41.50 8.20
C LEU A 421 11.88 -42.29 6.92
N ILE A 422 12.90 -42.67 6.15
CA ILE A 422 12.79 -43.40 4.88
C ILE A 422 12.20 -44.79 5.08
N ASN A 423 12.67 -45.50 6.11
CA ASN A 423 12.16 -46.84 6.45
C ASN A 423 10.66 -46.82 6.80
N ASP A 424 10.13 -45.65 7.17
CA ASP A 424 8.74 -45.43 7.55
C ASP A 424 7.93 -44.66 6.49
N ILE A 425 8.48 -44.42 5.29
CA ILE A 425 7.74 -43.83 4.16
C ILE A 425 6.55 -44.72 3.76
N ASP A 426 5.44 -44.08 3.39
CA ASP A 426 4.15 -44.68 3.01
C ASP A 426 3.50 -45.54 4.12
N ARG A 427 4.14 -45.62 5.30
CA ARG A 427 3.62 -46.27 6.51
C ARG A 427 3.29 -45.24 7.58
N ALA A 428 4.27 -44.45 8.01
CA ALA A 428 4.07 -43.38 8.98
C ALA A 428 4.05 -42.02 8.30
N PHE A 429 4.96 -41.80 7.34
CA PHE A 429 5.23 -40.50 6.73
C PHE A 429 4.90 -40.47 5.25
N ASP A 430 4.44 -39.31 4.79
CA ASP A 430 4.17 -39.07 3.38
C ASP A 430 5.47 -38.94 2.59
N ARG A 431 5.61 -39.76 1.54
CA ARG A 431 6.77 -39.78 0.66
C ARG A 431 7.12 -38.39 0.11
N LYS A 432 6.12 -37.59 -0.30
CA LYS A 432 6.36 -36.28 -0.91
C LYS A 432 6.99 -35.32 0.09
N ILE A 433 6.63 -35.44 1.36
CA ILE A 433 7.11 -34.55 2.43
C ILE A 433 8.51 -34.95 2.86
N VAL A 434 8.80 -36.26 2.99
CA VAL A 434 10.16 -36.72 3.27
C VAL A 434 11.12 -36.33 2.13
N LEU A 435 10.66 -36.40 0.88
CA LEU A 435 11.42 -35.89 -0.27
C LEU A 435 11.64 -34.37 -0.19
N ALA A 436 10.63 -33.60 0.20
CA ALA A 436 10.79 -32.16 0.39
C ALA A 436 11.82 -31.82 1.48
N LEU A 437 11.87 -32.59 2.58
CA LEU A 437 12.92 -32.44 3.61
C LEU A 437 14.30 -32.69 3.01
N ILE A 438 14.46 -33.76 2.22
CA ILE A 438 15.73 -34.08 1.56
C ILE A 438 16.15 -32.94 0.62
N ASP A 439 15.22 -32.37 -0.15
CA ASP A 439 15.51 -31.26 -1.05
C ASP A 439 15.87 -29.97 -0.31
N VAL A 440 15.28 -29.71 0.86
CA VAL A 440 15.71 -28.63 1.77
C VAL A 440 17.14 -28.84 2.24
N LEU A 441 17.50 -30.07 2.62
CA LEU A 441 18.84 -30.40 3.12
C LEU A 441 19.94 -30.40 2.05
N LYS A 442 19.58 -30.44 0.76
CA LYS A 442 20.52 -30.27 -0.37
C LYS A 442 20.76 -28.81 -0.74
N ASP A 443 19.82 -27.94 -0.41
CA ASP A 443 19.83 -26.55 -0.85
C ASP A 443 20.66 -25.70 0.12
N ASN A 444 21.90 -25.43 -0.26
CA ASN A 444 22.84 -24.68 0.56
C ASN A 444 22.32 -23.27 0.92
N ASP A 445 21.54 -22.62 0.06
CA ASP A 445 21.03 -21.27 0.31
C ASP A 445 19.94 -21.28 1.38
N ILE A 446 19.04 -22.27 1.34
CA ILE A 446 18.03 -22.49 2.39
C ILE A 446 18.70 -22.93 3.70
N ILE A 447 19.76 -23.74 3.60
CA ILE A 447 20.59 -24.13 4.75
C ILE A 447 21.23 -22.90 5.42
N GLU A 448 21.66 -21.91 4.64
CA GLU A 448 22.17 -20.65 5.19
C GLU A 448 21.08 -19.88 5.96
N GLU A 449 19.84 -19.84 5.46
CA GLU A 449 18.69 -19.19 6.10
C GLU A 449 18.32 -19.85 7.45
N ILE A 450 18.63 -21.14 7.62
CA ILE A 450 18.45 -21.89 8.87
C ILE A 450 19.76 -22.08 9.66
N LYS A 451 20.83 -21.29 9.42
CA LYS A 451 22.15 -21.42 10.08
C LYS A 451 22.12 -21.56 11.60
N ASP A 452 21.20 -20.87 12.29
CA ASP A 452 21.05 -20.97 13.75
C ASP A 452 20.59 -22.35 14.21
N VAL A 453 19.85 -23.07 13.35
CA VAL A 453 19.40 -24.45 13.54
C VAL A 453 20.55 -25.43 13.28
N TYR A 454 21.42 -25.10 12.33
CA TYR A 454 22.48 -25.99 11.84
C TYR A 454 23.64 -26.16 12.80
N ARG A 455 23.84 -25.25 13.77
CA ARG A 455 24.94 -25.35 14.76
C ARG A 455 24.90 -26.66 15.55
N ASP A 456 23.73 -27.27 15.69
CA ASP A 456 23.52 -28.50 16.45
C ASP A 456 23.51 -29.77 15.58
N LEU A 457 23.45 -29.64 14.25
CA LEU A 457 23.40 -30.79 13.33
C LEU A 457 24.77 -31.45 13.19
N LYS A 458 24.80 -32.76 13.44
CA LYS A 458 26.00 -33.60 13.28
C LYS A 458 25.95 -34.29 11.91
N PHE A 459 27.05 -34.23 11.18
CA PHE A 459 27.23 -34.89 9.88
C PHE A 459 28.34 -35.93 9.99
N VAL A 460 28.20 -37.03 9.25
CA VAL A 460 29.29 -38.01 9.14
C VAL A 460 30.35 -37.48 8.16
N ASP A 461 29.93 -36.86 7.05
CA ASP A 461 30.76 -36.14 6.07
C ASP A 461 29.89 -35.23 5.18
N ILE A 462 30.25 -33.95 4.98
CA ILE A 462 29.48 -32.99 4.15
C ILE A 462 29.49 -33.38 2.66
N HIS A 463 30.62 -33.89 2.14
CA HIS A 463 30.68 -34.33 0.74
C HIS A 463 29.92 -35.66 0.55
N GLY A 464 30.04 -36.56 1.53
CA GLY A 464 29.24 -37.78 1.63
C GLY A 464 27.73 -37.52 1.71
N LEU A 465 27.29 -36.49 2.44
CA LEU A 465 25.88 -36.12 2.59
C LEU A 465 25.26 -35.76 1.24
N ASN A 466 25.87 -34.90 0.43
CA ASN A 466 25.31 -34.54 -0.87
C ASN A 466 25.21 -35.74 -1.83
N CYS A 467 26.19 -36.64 -1.81
CA CYS A 467 26.14 -37.88 -2.60
C CYS A 467 25.07 -38.85 -2.08
N PHE A 468 24.94 -38.98 -0.76
CA PHE A 468 23.91 -39.77 -0.09
C PHE A 468 22.51 -39.24 -0.42
N LEU A 469 22.24 -37.95 -0.17
CA LEU A 469 20.96 -37.32 -0.47
C LEU A 469 20.59 -37.43 -1.95
N THR A 470 21.56 -37.34 -2.87
CA THR A 470 21.30 -37.48 -4.32
C THR A 470 20.91 -38.91 -4.68
N THR A 471 21.68 -39.89 -4.22
CA THR A 471 21.40 -41.32 -4.44
C THR A 471 20.03 -41.71 -3.88
N LEU A 472 19.68 -41.11 -2.75
CA LEU A 472 18.49 -41.44 -1.98
C LEU A 472 17.22 -40.83 -2.59
N THR A 473 17.30 -39.61 -3.12
CA THR A 473 16.23 -39.03 -3.93
C THR A 473 15.94 -39.88 -5.17
N ASP A 474 16.99 -40.34 -5.88
CA ASP A 474 16.82 -41.20 -7.06
C ASP A 474 16.16 -42.55 -6.73
N GLN A 475 16.44 -43.10 -5.55
CA GLN A 475 15.80 -44.33 -5.05
C GLN A 475 14.34 -44.11 -4.67
N LEU A 476 14.01 -42.95 -4.07
CA LEU A 476 12.67 -42.63 -3.61
C LEU A 476 11.70 -42.16 -4.71
N ILE A 477 12.23 -41.59 -5.80
CA ILE A 477 11.46 -41.20 -6.99
C ILE A 477 11.02 -42.44 -7.79
N ARG A 478 11.79 -43.54 -7.77
CA ARG A 478 11.42 -44.77 -8.47
C ARG A 478 10.23 -45.44 -7.76
N PRO A 479 9.15 -45.81 -8.47
CA PRO A 479 8.03 -46.51 -7.86
C PRO A 479 8.53 -47.84 -7.28
N VAL A 480 8.26 -48.06 -6.00
CA VAL A 480 8.54 -49.34 -5.35
C VAL A 480 7.56 -50.36 -5.92
N ILE A 481 7.98 -51.11 -6.93
CA ILE A 481 7.28 -52.32 -7.36
C ILE A 481 7.47 -53.32 -6.23
N ARG A 482 6.49 -53.42 -5.32
CA ARG A 482 6.43 -54.53 -4.37
C ARG A 482 6.09 -55.79 -5.18
N ILE A 483 7.03 -56.72 -5.26
CA ILE A 483 6.82 -58.08 -5.80
C ILE A 483 6.05 -58.91 -4.78
#